data_AF-A0AAW6P831-F1
#
_entry.id   AF-A0AAW6P831-F1
#
_cell.length_a   1.000
_cell.length_b   1.000
_cell.length_c   1.000
_cell.angle_alpha   90.00
_cell.angle_beta   90.00
_cell.angle_gamma   90.00
#
_symmetry.space_group_name_H-M   'P 1'
#
loop_
_entity.id
_entity.type
_entity.pdbx_description
1 polymer ?
#
loop_
_entity_poly.entity_id
_entity_poly.type
_entity_poly.pdbx_seq_one_letter_code
_entity_poly.pdbx_strand_id
1 'polypeptide(L)' 'MSTAERAPILLTPGPLTTSPRTRRAMLVDWGSWDNDFNALTADVCSRLLAIIHG' A
#
# COMPACT_ATOMS: atom_id res chain seq x y z
N MET A 1 11.02 20.57 3.49
CA MET A 1 10.03 19.83 2.68
C MET A 1 10.76 19.10 1.59
N SER A 2 10.55 17.78 1.44
CA SER A 2 11.18 17.03 0.35
C SER A 2 10.48 17.35 -0.99
N THR A 3 11.18 17.19 -2.11
CA THR A 3 10.61 17.36 -3.46
C THR A 3 9.38 16.48 -3.71
N ALA A 4 9.32 15.30 -3.08
CA ALA A 4 8.16 14.40 -3.15
C ALA A 4 6.90 14.97 -2.48
N GLU A 5 7.06 15.86 -1.48
CA GLU A 5 5.95 16.52 -0.78
C GLU A 5 5.31 17.64 -1.62
N ARG A 6 6.01 18.11 -2.66
CA ARG A 6 5.55 19.13 -3.61
C ARG A 6 5.24 18.57 -5.00
N ALA A 7 5.23 17.25 -5.15
CA ALA A 7 4.93 16.63 -6.42
C ALA A 7 3.48 16.97 -6.87
N PRO A 8 3.24 17.20 -8.16
CA PRO A 8 1.88 17.41 -8.68
C PRO A 8 0.94 16.25 -8.34
N ILE A 9 -0.34 16.56 -8.14
CA ILE A 9 -1.39 15.55 -7.97
C ILE A 9 -1.73 14.96 -9.34
N LEU A 10 -1.66 13.64 -9.47
CA LEU A 10 -2.06 12.90 -10.66
C LEU A 10 -3.58 12.76 -10.69
N LEU A 11 -4.21 13.39 -11.68
CA LEU A 11 -5.65 13.32 -11.95
C LEU A 11 -5.95 12.33 -13.09
N THR A 12 -5.40 11.13 -12.99
CA THR A 12 -5.61 10.03 -13.93
C THR A 12 -6.47 8.94 -13.28
N PRO A 13 -7.14 8.07 -14.05
CA PRO A 13 -7.84 6.90 -13.50
C PRO A 13 -6.89 5.85 -12.91
N GLY A 14 -5.57 5.98 -13.13
CA GLY A 14 -4.53 5.08 -12.64
C GLY A 14 -3.32 5.08 -13.59
N PRO A 15 -2.07 5.12 -13.09
CA PRO A 15 -1.65 5.25 -11.68
C PRO A 15 -1.90 6.65 -11.10
N LEU A 16 -2.21 6.72 -9.81
CA LEU A 16 -2.65 7.94 -9.09
C LEU A 16 -1.67 8.37 -7.98
N THR A 17 -1.82 9.60 -7.48
CA THR A 17 -1.05 10.08 -6.32
C THR A 17 -1.50 9.36 -5.05
N THR A 18 -0.65 8.50 -4.49
CA THR A 18 -0.92 7.77 -3.25
C THR A 18 -0.57 8.57 -1.99
N SER A 19 -1.18 8.19 -0.87
CA SER A 19 -0.90 8.80 0.44
C SER A 19 0.56 8.61 0.89
N PRO A 20 1.11 9.49 1.74
CA PRO A 20 2.43 9.30 2.32
C PRO A 20 2.56 7.98 3.10
N ARG A 21 1.48 7.51 3.74
CA ARG A 21 1.45 6.23 4.47
C ARG A 21 1.67 5.05 3.52
N THR A 22 0.93 5.02 2.40
CA THR A 22 1.05 3.98 1.38
C THR A 22 2.45 3.94 0.78
N ARG A 23 3.02 5.11 0.45
CA ARG A 23 4.38 5.19 -0.09
C ARG A 23 5.44 4.70 0.89
N ARG A 24 5.34 5.06 2.18
CA ARG A 24 6.29 4.58 3.20
C ARG A 24 6.23 3.07 3.41
N ALA A 25 5.05 2.47 3.29
CA ALA A 25 4.90 1.01 3.39
C ALA A 25 5.65 0.25 2.29
N MET A 26 5.91 0.88 1.14
CA MET A 26 6.67 0.30 0.03
C MET A 26 8.20 0.36 0.23
N LEU A 27 8.69 1.02 1.29
CA LEU A 27 10.14 1.16 1.56
C LEU A 27 10.73 -0.03 2.33
N VAL A 28 9.98 -1.12 2.44
CA VAL A 28 10.38 -2.33 3.17
C VAL A 28 10.37 -3.50 2.20
N ASP A 29 11.53 -4.13 2.05
CA ASP A 29 11.66 -5.39 1.34
C ASP A 29 11.31 -6.55 2.28
N TRP A 30 10.52 -7.50 1.77
CA TRP A 30 10.09 -8.67 2.51
C TRP A 30 10.55 -9.93 1.79
N GLY A 31 11.03 -10.93 2.53
CA GLY A 31 11.16 -12.27 2.01
C GLY A 31 9.78 -12.90 1.83
N SER A 32 9.50 -13.50 0.67
CA SER A 32 8.20 -14.13 0.39
C SER A 32 7.87 -15.31 1.30
N TRP A 33 8.88 -15.87 1.98
CA TRP A 33 8.75 -16.96 2.94
C TRP A 33 8.75 -16.47 4.39
N ASP A 34 8.93 -15.17 4.63
CA ASP A 34 8.96 -14.62 5.98
C ASP A 34 7.57 -14.74 6.62
N ASN A 35 7.53 -15.16 7.88
CA ASN A 35 6.28 -15.30 8.61
C ASN A 35 5.49 -13.99 8.67
N ASP A 36 6.19 -12.85 8.78
CA ASP A 36 5.56 -11.53 8.81
C ASP A 36 4.92 -11.17 7.46
N PHE A 37 5.55 -11.55 6.34
CA PHE A 37 4.98 -11.36 5.00
C PHE A 37 3.73 -12.23 4.79
N ASN A 38 3.79 -13.47 5.25
CA ASN A 38 2.66 -14.39 5.21
C ASN A 38 1.49 -13.87 6.05
N ALA A 39 1.77 -13.36 7.26
CA ALA A 39 0.76 -12.76 8.13
C ALA A 39 0.14 -11.50 7.51
N LEU A 40 0.95 -10.62 6.91
CA LEU A 40 0.48 -9.43 6.19
C LEU A 40 -0.45 -9.81 5.03
N THR A 41 -0.06 -10.81 4.24
CA THR A 41 -0.86 -11.29 3.11
C THR A 41 -2.21 -11.85 3.57
N ALA A 42 -2.22 -12.64 4.65
CA ALA A 42 -3.45 -13.17 5.23
C ALA A 42 -4.40 -12.06 5.75
N ASP A 43 -3.87 -11.03 6.41
CA ASP A 43 -4.66 -9.87 6.86
C ASP A 43 -5.31 -9.14 5.68
N VAL A 44 -4.54 -8.88 4.61
CA VAL A 44 -5.07 -8.22 3.41
C VAL A 44 -6.22 -9.03 2.79
N CYS A 45 -6.05 -10.34 2.60
CA CYS A 45 -7.10 -11.21 2.08
C CYS A 45 -8.36 -11.18 2.96
N SER A 46 -8.21 -11.27 4.28
CA SER A 46 -9.33 -11.19 5.24
C SER A 46 -10.09 -9.87 5.13
N ARG A 47 -9.38 -8.75 5.05
CA ARG A 47 -9.97 -7.41 4.93
C ARG A 47 -10.65 -7.17 3.58
N LEU A 48 -10.11 -7.74 2.50
CA LEU A 48 -10.76 -7.69 1.19
C LEU A 48 -12.11 -8.42 1.21
N LEU A 49 -12.18 -9.60 1.84
CA LEU A 49 -13.44 -10.31 2.02
C LEU A 49 -14.44 -9.53 2.87
N ALA A 50 -13.97 -8.86 3.93
CA ALA A 50 -14.82 -7.99 4.73
C ALA A 50 -15.43 -6.84 3.89
N ILE A 51 -14.64 -6.21 3.02
CA ILE A 51 -15.14 -5.15 2.11
C ILE A 51 -16.22 -5.68 1.16
N ILE A 52 -16.04 -6.90 0.63
CA ILE A 52 -17.02 -7.51 -0.28
C ILE A 52 -18.33 -7.80 0.44
N HIS A 53 -18.29 -8.13 1.73
CA HIS A 53 -19.47 -8.53 2.50
C HIS A 53 -20.17 -7.39 3.26
N GLY A 54 -19.58 -6.20 3.35
CA GLY A 54 -20.20 -5.00 3.94
C GLY A 54 -20.05 -4.92 5.46
#